data_AF-A0A2I0HSM4-F1
#
_entry.id   AF-A0A2I0HSM4-F1
#
_cell.length_a   1.000
_cell.length_b   1.000
_cell.length_c   1.000
_cell.angle_alpha   90.00
_cell.angle_beta   90.00
_cell.angle_gamma   90.00
#
_symmetry.space_group_name_H-M   'P 1'
#
loop_
_entity.id
_entity.type
_entity.pdbx_description
1 polymer ?
#
loop_
_entity_poly.entity_id
_entity_poly.type
_entity_poly.pdbx_seq_one_letter_code
_entity_poly.pdbx_strand_id
1 'polypeptide(L)' 'MKITDVLVLLSLLCAGGVSGRRNIAGDVIELPSEASRFFHAKDDVDDDSVGTRWAILIAGSNGYWNYRHQ' A
#
# COMPACT_ATOMS: atom_id res chain seq x y z
N MET A 1 -16.55 -41.49 5.29
CA MET A 1 -15.44 -40.52 5.34
C MET A 1 -14.33 -41.14 6.17
N LYS A 2 -13.17 -41.39 5.57
CA LYS A 2 -12.03 -42.02 6.26
C LYS A 2 -11.29 -40.95 7.07
N ILE A 3 -10.59 -41.35 8.13
CA ILE A 3 -9.78 -40.44 8.96
C ILE A 3 -8.76 -39.67 8.11
N THR A 4 -8.23 -40.30 7.06
CA THR A 4 -7.37 -39.67 6.05
C THR A 4 -8.01 -38.47 5.38
N ASP A 5 -9.30 -38.55 5.07
CA ASP A 5 -10.03 -37.50 4.36
C ASP A 5 -10.24 -36.27 5.28
N VAL A 6 -10.48 -36.53 6.56
CA VAL A 6 -10.59 -35.49 7.61
C VAL A 6 -9.24 -34.80 7.82
N LEU A 7 -8.15 -35.57 7.85
CA LEU A 7 -6.80 -35.03 8.00
C LEU A 7 -6.36 -34.19 6.79
N VAL A 8 -6.72 -34.62 5.58
CA VAL A 8 -6.47 -33.86 4.35
C VAL A 8 -7.27 -32.54 4.36
N LEU A 9 -8.55 -32.58 4.73
CA LEU A 9 -9.38 -31.38 4.82
C LEU A 9 -8.86 -30.40 5.89
N LEU A 10 -8.44 -30.90 7.05
CA LEU A 10 -7.87 -30.08 8.12
C LEU A 10 -6.55 -29.42 7.67
N SER A 11 -5.71 -30.14 6.93
CA SER A 11 -4.46 -29.60 6.36
C SER A 11 -4.71 -28.46 5.37
N LEU A 12 -5.71 -28.62 4.48
CA LEU A 12 -6.12 -27.58 3.54
C LEU A 12 -6.68 -26.32 4.23
N LEU A 13 -7.42 -26.48 5.33
CA LEU A 13 -7.94 -25.36 6.14
C LEU A 13 -6.81 -24.59 6.84
N CYS A 14 -5.81 -25.30 7.37
CA CYS A 14 -4.64 -24.68 8.02
C CYS A 14 -3.73 -23.94 7.02
N ALA A 15 -3.66 -24.40 5.76
CA ALA A 15 -2.83 -23.78 4.73
C ALA A 15 -3.42 -22.45 4.17
N GLY A 16 -4.71 -22.18 4.38
CA GLY A 16 -5.41 -21.00 3.83
C GLY A 16 -5.25 -19.68 4.62
N GLY A 17 -4.45 -19.67 5.69
CA GLY A 17 -4.57 -18.67 6.75
C GLY A 17 -3.38 -17.72 6.96
N VAL A 18 -2.61 -17.31 5.94
CA VAL A 18 -1.64 -16.22 6.12
C VAL A 18 -1.60 -15.31 4.88
N SER A 19 -2.48 -14.32 4.86
CA SER A 19 -2.37 -13.16 3.96
C SER A 19 -2.74 -11.92 4.75
N GLY A 20 -1.75 -11.41 5.49
CA GLY A 20 -1.95 -10.28 6.39
C GLY A 20 -0.69 -9.93 7.19
N ARG A 21 0.50 -10.06 6.60
CA ARG A 21 1.68 -9.38 7.16
C ARG A 21 1.52 -7.89 6.88
N ARG A 22 0.87 -7.16 7.80
CA ARG A 22 1.04 -5.72 7.89
C ARG A 22 2.46 -5.49 8.39
N ASN A 23 3.32 -5.02 7.51
CA ASN A 23 4.67 -4.62 7.87
C ASN A 23 4.57 -3.34 8.70
N ILE A 24 4.38 -3.48 10.02
CA ILE A 24 4.14 -2.37 10.97
C ILE A 24 5.22 -1.29 10.91
N ALA A 25 6.41 -1.61 10.41
CA ALA A 25 7.51 -0.67 10.27
C ALA A 25 7.38 0.33 9.11
N GLY A 26 6.39 0.18 8.21
CA GLY A 26 6.15 1.09 7.09
C GLY A 26 4.69 1.44 6.82
N ASP A 27 3.77 0.99 7.68
CA ASP A 27 2.31 1.25 7.62
C ASP A 27 1.92 2.41 8.53
N VAL A 28 2.80 3.41 8.66
CA VAL A 28 2.45 4.70 9.28
C VAL A 28 1.98 5.57 8.13
N ILE A 29 0.67 5.76 8.04
CA ILE A 29 0.09 6.82 7.22
C ILE A 29 0.55 8.13 7.86
N GLU A 30 1.51 8.79 7.23
CA GLU A 30 1.97 10.09 7.66
C GLU A 30 0.81 11.09 7.65
N LEU A 31 0.77 11.98 8.63
CA LEU A 31 -0.21 13.06 8.64
C LEU A 31 -0.04 13.88 7.34
N PRO A 32 -1.10 14.50 6.81
CA PRO A 32 -1.00 15.36 5.63
C PRO A 32 0.09 16.44 5.76
N SER A 33 0.34 16.93 6.97
CA SER A 33 1.41 17.89 7.31
C SER A 33 2.82 17.31 7.32
N GLU A 34 2.96 15.99 7.33
CA GLU A 34 4.24 15.27 7.30
C GLU A 34 4.57 14.82 5.87
N ALA A 35 3.57 14.29 5.17
CA ALA A 35 3.66 13.97 3.75
C ALA A 35 3.96 15.23 2.90
N SER A 36 3.42 16.40 3.28
CA SER A 36 3.67 17.65 2.57
C SER A 36 5.16 18.02 2.51
N ARG A 37 5.99 17.60 3.48
CA ARG A 37 7.44 17.83 3.44
C ARG A 37 8.16 17.05 2.34
N PHE A 38 7.60 15.93 1.88
CA PHE A 38 8.12 15.19 0.73
C PHE A 38 7.76 15.83 -0.61
N PHE A 39 6.59 16.46 -0.69
CA PHE A 39 6.07 17.07 -1.93
C PHE A 39 6.48 18.53 -2.10
N HIS A 40 6.80 19.23 -1.02
CA HIS A 40 7.41 20.55 -1.09
C HIS A 40 8.92 20.39 -1.28
N ALA A 41 9.37 20.48 -2.52
CA ALA A 41 10.70 21.03 -2.76
C ALA A 41 10.79 22.36 -2.00
N LYS A 42 11.91 22.63 -1.34
CA LYS A 42 12.17 23.94 -0.76
C LYS A 42 12.10 24.97 -1.89
N ASP A 43 10.94 25.56 -2.09
CA ASP A 43 10.77 26.78 -2.89
C ASP A 43 11.31 27.93 -2.01
N ASP A 44 12.63 27.94 -1.84
CA ASP A 44 13.34 29.19 -1.66
C ASP A 44 13.45 29.82 -3.05
N VAL A 45 13.14 31.12 -3.09
CA VAL A 45 13.27 32.04 -4.23
C VAL A 45 12.04 32.06 -5.14
N ASP A 46 11.10 32.95 -4.81
CA ASP A 46 10.67 34.13 -5.58
C ASP A 46 11.19 34.28 -7.02
N ASP A 47 11.11 33.21 -7.81
CA ASP A 47 11.32 33.25 -9.26
C ASP A 47 9.96 32.97 -9.91
N ASP A 48 9.32 34.03 -10.35
CA ASP A 48 8.10 34.06 -11.18
C ASP A 48 8.25 33.31 -12.53
N SER A 49 9.31 32.50 -12.70
CA SER A 49 9.48 31.57 -13.80
C SER A 49 8.55 30.36 -13.61
N VAL A 50 7.29 30.53 -14.02
CA VAL A 50 6.31 29.44 -14.04
C VAL A 50 6.69 28.45 -15.16
N GLY A 51 7.67 27.59 -14.89
CA GLY A 51 8.03 26.45 -15.73
C GLY A 51 6.90 25.41 -15.79
N THR A 52 7.04 24.45 -16.70
CA THR A 52 6.04 23.37 -16.85
C THR A 52 6.10 22.43 -15.65
N ARG A 53 5.00 22.39 -14.87
CA ARG A 53 4.84 21.49 -13.72
C ARG A 53 4.36 20.12 -14.18
N TRP A 54 5.09 19.08 -13.81
CA TRP A 54 4.75 17.69 -14.10
C TRP A 54 4.52 16.93 -12.80
N ALA A 55 3.62 15.94 -12.84
CA ALA A 55 3.38 15.01 -11.76
C ALA A 55 3.37 13.57 -12.31
N ILE A 56 3.83 12.62 -11.49
CA ILE A 56 3.78 11.19 -11.77
C ILE A 56 2.94 10.54 -10.67
N LEU A 57 1.88 9.83 -11.07
CA LEU A 57 0.98 9.11 -10.16
C LEU A 57 1.04 7.62 -10.51
N ILE A 58 1.16 6.76 -9.50
CA ILE A 58 1.29 5.30 -9.69
C ILE A 58 0.40 4.56 -8.69
N ALA A 59 -0.49 3.71 -9.21
CA ALA A 59 -1.23 2.71 -8.44
C ALA A 59 -0.54 1.34 -8.60
N GLY A 60 0.11 0.85 -7.54
CA GLY A 60 0.93 -0.37 -7.58
C GLY A 60 0.16 -1.69 -7.48
N SER A 61 -1.17 -1.69 -7.57
CA SER A 61 -1.98 -2.90 -7.36
C SER A 61 -3.35 -2.84 -8.05
N ASN A 62 -4.05 -3.97 -8.13
CA ASN A 62 -5.38 -4.10 -8.76
C ASN A 62 -6.36 -4.92 -7.87
N GLY A 63 -7.65 -4.93 -8.22
CA GLY A 63 -8.73 -5.71 -7.61
C GLY A 63 -9.58 -4.95 -6.58
N TYR A 64 -10.80 -5.44 -6.32
CA TYR A 64 -11.80 -4.79 -5.44
C TYR A 64 -11.26 -4.49 -4.03
N TRP A 65 -10.50 -5.42 -3.44
CA TRP A 65 -9.90 -5.27 -2.11
C TRP A 65 -8.84 -4.15 -2.01
N ASN A 66 -8.37 -3.64 -3.15
CA ASN A 66 -7.33 -2.60 -3.26
C ASN A 66 -7.87 -1.30 -3.87
N TYR A 67 -9.19 -1.06 -3.81
CA TYR A 67 -9.80 0.13 -4.42
C TYR A 67 -9.20 1.46 -3.95
N ARG A 68 -8.60 1.49 -2.75
CA ARG A 68 -7.96 2.68 -2.15
C ARG A 68 -6.62 3.09 -2.80
N HIS A 69 -6.08 2.28 -3.71
CA HIS A 69 -4.78 2.56 -4.37
C HIS A 69 -4.93 3.22 -5.74
N GLN A 70 -6.12 3.16 -6.38
CA GLN A 70 -6.43 3.87 -7.63
C GLN A 70 -6.94 5.27 -7.30
#